data_AF-A0A6P2VV11-F1
#
_entry.id   AF-A0A6P2VV11-F1
#
_cell.length_a   1.000
_cell.length_b   1.000
_cell.length_c   1.000
_cell.angle_alpha   90.00
_cell.angle_beta   90.00
_cell.angle_gamma   90.00
#
_symmetry.space_group_name_H-M   'P 1'
#
loop_
_entity.id
_entity.type
_entity.pdbx_description
1 polymer ?
#
loop_
_entity_poly.entity_id
_entity_poly.type
_entity_poly.pdbx_seq_one_letter_code
_entity_poly.pdbx_strand_id
1 'polypeptide(L)'
;MFHTVEESAARLRLHPKTVLRFIREGKLPATRVGRAYRILDVDLVAFAPTKPAAPVPRAVRVTSIVDIPDASQSLHQYLSRSLHAMASGRTSYVDPVRIDVTFDPAASVVKIIVAATPADTAALMSSLEALLQQGGT
;
A
#
# COMPACT_ATOMS: atom_id res chain seq x y z
N MET A 1 31.85 6.32 1.37
CA MET A 1 31.31 5.03 1.87
C MET A 1 30.86 4.19 0.68
N PHE A 2 30.87 2.86 0.78
CA PHE A 2 30.39 1.96 -0.28
C PHE A 2 29.06 1.32 0.11
N HIS A 3 28.21 1.07 -0.88
CA HIS A 3 26.94 0.34 -0.76
C HIS A 3 26.99 -0.97 -1.52
N THR A 4 26.23 -1.96 -1.03
CA THR A 4 25.90 -3.16 -1.80
C THR A 4 24.84 -2.86 -2.86
N VAL A 5 24.60 -3.83 -3.74
CA VAL A 5 23.52 -3.75 -4.74
C VAL A 5 22.16 -3.67 -4.04
N GLU A 6 21.97 -4.42 -2.97
CA GLU A 6 20.73 -4.50 -2.19
C GLU A 6 20.45 -3.18 -1.47
N GLU A 7 21.45 -2.58 -0.83
CA GLU A 7 21.34 -1.27 -0.17
C GLU A 7 21.03 -0.16 -1.20
N SER A 8 21.71 -0.20 -2.34
CA SER A 8 21.48 0.75 -3.44
C SER A 8 20.08 0.59 -4.03
N ALA A 9 19.60 -0.64 -4.18
CA ALA A 9 18.25 -0.96 -4.64
C ALA A 9 17.18 -0.41 -3.68
N ALA A 10 17.36 -0.61 -2.38
CA ALA A 10 16.46 -0.07 -1.36
C ALA A 10 16.41 1.47 -1.39
N ARG A 11 17.58 2.13 -1.49
CA ARG A 11 17.66 3.59 -1.56
C ARG A 11 17.00 4.17 -2.81
N LEU A 12 17.20 3.52 -3.96
CA LEU A 12 16.64 3.96 -5.24
C LEU A 12 15.18 3.51 -5.43
N ARG A 13 14.61 2.71 -4.51
CA ARG A 13 13.31 2.04 -4.67
C ARG A 13 13.22 1.24 -5.99
N LEU A 14 14.30 0.56 -6.35
CA LEU A 14 14.40 -0.29 -7.52
C LEU A 14 14.61 -1.75 -7.13
N HIS A 15 14.33 -2.67 -8.03
CA HIS A 15 14.69 -4.08 -7.84
C HIS A 15 16.22 -4.26 -8.02
N PRO A 16 16.91 -5.11 -7.22
CA PRO A 16 18.36 -5.36 -7.36
C PRO A 16 18.80 -5.75 -8.78
N LYS A 17 17.96 -6.50 -9.50
CA LYS A 17 18.17 -6.85 -10.92
C LYS A 17 18.28 -5.62 -11.83
N THR A 18 17.53 -4.56 -11.56
CA THR A 18 17.59 -3.30 -12.31
C THR A 18 18.89 -2.55 -12.02
N VAL A 19 19.33 -2.54 -10.77
CA VAL A 19 20.63 -1.96 -10.37
C VAL A 19 21.78 -2.70 -11.07
N LEU A 20 21.78 -4.04 -11.04
CA LEU A 20 22.75 -4.86 -11.77
C LEU A 20 22.73 -4.59 -13.28
N ARG A 21 21.54 -4.39 -13.86
CA ARG A 21 21.42 -4.02 -15.27
C ARG A 21 22.09 -2.67 -15.53
N PHE A 22 21.86 -1.65 -14.70
CA PHE A 22 22.48 -0.34 -14.86
C PHE A 22 24.00 -0.36 -14.70
N ILE A 23 24.53 -1.20 -13.80
CA ILE A 23 25.97 -1.42 -13.68
C ILE A 23 26.52 -2.06 -14.97
N ARG A 24 25.85 -3.09 -15.50
CA ARG A 24 26.26 -3.77 -16.75
C ARG A 24 26.17 -2.87 -17.98
N GLU A 25 25.18 -1.97 -18.01
CA GLU A 25 25.00 -0.97 -19.07
C GLU A 25 25.94 0.25 -18.90
N GLY A 26 26.79 0.28 -17.86
CA GLY A 26 27.71 1.39 -17.59
C GLY A 26 27.03 2.67 -17.09
N LYS A 27 25.73 2.62 -16.75
CA LYS A 27 24.94 3.76 -16.29
C LYS A 27 25.18 4.10 -14.82
N LEU A 28 25.50 3.11 -13.99
CA LEU A 28 25.84 3.29 -12.58
C LEU A 28 27.28 2.79 -12.35
N PRO A 29 28.23 3.67 -12.02
CA PRO A 29 29.58 3.26 -11.68
C PRO A 29 29.57 2.32 -10.47
N ALA A 30 30.29 1.20 -10.57
CA ALA A 30 30.47 0.26 -9.49
C ALA A 30 31.80 -0.47 -9.62
N THR A 31 32.43 -0.74 -8.48
CA THR A 31 33.65 -1.54 -8.39
C THR A 31 33.30 -2.98 -8.04
N ARG A 32 33.86 -3.95 -8.76
CA ARG A 32 33.67 -5.36 -8.43
C ARG A 32 34.64 -5.75 -7.31
N VAL A 33 34.10 -6.28 -6.21
CA VAL A 33 34.87 -6.79 -5.07
C VAL A 33 34.48 -8.25 -4.88
N GLY A 34 35.34 -9.15 -5.34
CA GLY A 34 35.05 -10.59 -5.40
C GLY A 34 33.87 -10.91 -6.31
N ARG A 35 32.81 -11.50 -5.75
CA ARG A 35 31.57 -11.88 -6.47
C ARG A 35 30.48 -10.80 -6.41
N ALA A 36 30.71 -9.69 -5.71
CA ALA A 36 29.73 -8.63 -5.51
C ALA A 36 30.19 -7.30 -6.14
N TYR A 37 29.23 -6.40 -6.37
CA TYR A 37 29.51 -5.01 -6.71
C TYR A 37 29.46 -4.14 -5.46
N ARG A 38 30.31 -3.12 -5.45
CA ARG A 38 30.33 -2.03 -4.46
C ARG A 38 30.16 -0.72 -5.20
N ILE A 39 29.19 0.07 -4.76
CA ILE A 39 28.82 1.34 -5.38
C ILE A 39 29.25 2.45 -4.43
N LEU A 40 30.00 3.43 -4.91
CA LEU A 40 30.37 4.58 -4.07
C LEU A 40 29.13 5.41 -3.76
N ASP A 41 29.03 5.92 -2.54
CA ASP A 41 27.92 6.79 -2.12
C ASP A 41 27.80 8.02 -3.05
N VAL A 42 28.93 8.61 -3.48
CA VAL A 42 28.95 9.74 -4.42
C VAL A 42 28.36 9.38 -5.78
N ASP A 43 28.67 8.18 -6.30
CA ASP A 43 28.16 7.71 -7.60
C ASP A 43 26.68 7.36 -7.49
N LEU A 44 26.24 6.80 -6.36
CA LEU A 44 24.84 6.51 -6.10
C LEU A 44 24.00 7.78 -6.01
N VAL A 45 24.52 8.82 -5.35
CA VAL A 45 23.88 10.14 -5.24
C VAL A 45 23.85 10.85 -6.59
N ALA A 46 24.93 10.79 -7.38
CA ALA A 46 24.98 11.36 -8.72
C ALA A 46 24.08 10.61 -9.71
N PHE A 47 23.94 9.29 -9.53
CA PHE A 47 23.06 8.44 -10.32
C PHE A 47 21.58 8.65 -9.98
N ALA A 48 21.27 8.95 -8.71
CA ALA A 48 19.93 9.32 -8.32
C ALA A 48 19.50 10.51 -9.19
N PRO A 49 18.44 10.37 -10.01
CA PRO A 49 18.05 11.43 -10.91
C PRO A 49 17.81 12.68 -10.07
N THR A 50 18.58 13.74 -10.35
CA THR A 50 18.46 15.07 -9.75
C THR A 50 17.20 15.79 -10.24
N LYS A 51 16.15 15.02 -10.54
CA LYS A 51 14.79 15.52 -10.57
C LYS A 51 14.32 15.37 -9.13
N PRO A 52 13.97 16.45 -8.40
CA PRO A 52 13.15 16.26 -7.22
C PRO A 52 12.04 15.32 -7.67
N ALA A 53 11.91 14.15 -7.03
CA ALA A 53 10.77 13.28 -7.27
C ALA A 53 9.57 14.22 -7.26
N ALA A 54 8.91 14.39 -8.41
CA ALA A 54 7.79 15.31 -8.52
C ALA A 54 6.96 15.05 -7.28
N PRO A 55 6.71 16.08 -6.43
CA PRO A 55 6.28 15.89 -5.05
C PRO A 55 5.24 14.79 -5.09
N VAL A 56 5.56 13.62 -4.51
CA VAL A 56 4.66 12.46 -4.56
C VAL A 56 3.32 13.05 -4.18
N PRO A 57 2.32 13.05 -5.09
CA PRO A 57 1.10 13.80 -4.84
C PRO A 57 0.66 13.40 -3.44
N ARG A 58 0.61 14.37 -2.52
CA ARG A 58 0.11 14.09 -1.18
C ARG A 58 -1.37 13.79 -1.40
N ALA A 59 -1.66 12.52 -1.67
CA ALA A 59 -2.99 12.06 -1.96
C ALA A 59 -3.82 12.39 -0.74
N VAL A 60 -4.91 13.12 -0.95
CA VAL A 60 -5.89 13.34 0.11
C VAL A 60 -6.38 11.96 0.54
N ARG A 61 -6.32 11.70 1.85
CA ARG A 61 -6.81 10.45 2.43
C ARG A 61 -7.94 10.75 3.38
N VAL A 62 -8.88 9.83 3.44
CA VAL A 62 -10.00 9.83 4.37
C VAL A 62 -9.85 8.62 5.27
N THR A 63 -10.00 8.83 6.57
CA THR A 63 -10.29 7.76 7.52
C THR A 63 -11.75 7.90 7.92
N SER A 64 -12.55 6.87 7.65
CA SER A 64 -13.95 6.81 8.06
C SER A 64 -14.16 5.67 9.04
N ILE A 65 -14.93 5.93 10.09
CA ILE A 65 -15.34 4.95 11.07
C ILE A 65 -16.85 4.78 10.91
N VAL A 66 -17.31 3.53 10.79
CA VAL A 66 -18.73 3.18 10.73
C VAL A 66 -19.03 2.27 11.89
N ASP A 67 -20.00 2.66 12.70
CA ASP A 67 -20.55 1.86 13.79
C ASP A 67 -21.92 1.34 13.35
N ILE A 68 -22.07 0.02 13.40
CA ILE A 68 -23.31 -0.68 13.06
C ILE A 68 -23.84 -1.30 14.35
N PRO A 69 -24.89 -0.73 14.97
CA PRO A 69 -25.52 -1.28 16.16
C PRO A 69 -26.33 -2.54 15.83
N ASP A 70 -26.74 -3.26 16.87
CA ASP A 70 -27.60 -4.45 16.79
C ASP A 70 -27.08 -5.51 15.80
N ALA A 71 -25.76 -5.61 15.69
CA ALA A 71 -25.08 -6.45 14.72
C ALA A 71 -24.88 -7.86 15.25
N SER A 72 -24.95 -8.84 14.35
CA SER A 72 -24.68 -10.24 14.65
C SER A 72 -23.27 -10.66 14.21
N GLN A 73 -22.78 -11.76 14.78
CA GLN A 73 -21.52 -12.36 14.34
C GLN A 73 -21.59 -12.83 12.87
N SER A 74 -22.76 -13.24 12.38
CA SER A 74 -22.94 -13.61 10.97
C SER A 74 -22.87 -12.39 10.06
N LEU A 75 -23.43 -11.24 10.47
CA LEU A 75 -23.29 -9.97 9.76
C LEU A 75 -21.83 -9.54 9.71
N HIS A 76 -21.09 -9.63 10.82
CA HIS A 76 -19.65 -9.38 10.85
C HIS A 76 -18.89 -10.23 9.81
N GLN A 77 -19.13 -11.55 9.80
CA GLN A 77 -18.48 -12.46 8.84
C GLN A 77 -18.85 -12.15 7.39
N TYR A 78 -20.11 -11.79 7.13
CA TYR A 78 -20.56 -11.37 5.81
C TYR A 78 -19.86 -10.09 5.35
N LEU A 79 -19.90 -9.03 6.17
CA LEU A 79 -19.28 -7.75 5.86
C LEU A 79 -17.77 -7.87 5.68
N SER A 80 -17.08 -8.60 6.56
CA SER A 80 -15.64 -8.84 6.46
C SER A 80 -15.26 -9.50 5.13
N ARG A 81 -15.96 -10.57 4.73
CA ARG A 81 -15.71 -11.26 3.44
C ARG A 81 -15.99 -10.35 2.24
N SER A 82 -17.14 -9.68 2.22
CA SER A 82 -17.56 -8.84 1.10
C SER A 82 -16.62 -7.64 0.91
N LEU A 83 -16.27 -6.93 1.99
CA LEU A 83 -15.40 -5.76 1.92
C LEU A 83 -13.95 -6.12 1.56
N HIS A 84 -13.41 -7.24 2.06
CA HIS A 84 -12.08 -7.70 1.66
C HIS A 84 -12.00 -8.10 0.19
N ALA A 85 -13.04 -8.75 -0.35
CA ALA A 85 -13.11 -9.09 -1.77
C ALA A 85 -13.07 -7.81 -2.64
N MET A 86 -13.79 -6.78 -2.23
CA MET A 86 -13.81 -5.48 -2.93
C MET A 86 -12.46 -4.75 -2.87
N ALA A 87 -11.79 -4.74 -1.72
CA ALA A 87 -10.48 -4.10 -1.56
C ALA A 87 -9.41 -4.77 -2.44
N SER A 88 -9.51 -6.08 -2.63
CA SER A 88 -8.56 -6.88 -3.43
C SER A 88 -8.66 -6.63 -4.94
N GLY A 89 -9.81 -6.12 -5.43
CA GLY A 89 -10.01 -5.79 -6.85
C GLY A 89 -9.51 -4.41 -7.26
N ARG A 90 -9.12 -3.55 -6.30
CA ARG A 90 -8.81 -2.12 -6.52
C ARG A 90 -7.33 -1.78 -6.38
N THR A 91 -6.45 -2.71 -6.74
CA THR A 91 -5.03 -2.70 -6.38
C THR A 91 -4.21 -1.61 -7.07
N SER A 92 -4.31 -0.36 -6.60
CA SER A 92 -3.22 0.61 -6.76
C SER A 92 -2.14 0.30 -5.73
N TYR A 93 -0.94 -0.06 -6.19
CA TYR A 93 0.19 -0.38 -5.31
C TYR A 93 0.72 0.86 -4.55
N VAL A 94 0.38 2.06 -5.02
CA VAL A 94 0.88 3.32 -4.48
C VAL A 94 0.02 3.82 -3.31
N ASP A 95 -1.29 3.54 -3.33
CA ASP A 95 -2.25 3.98 -2.30
C ASP A 95 -3.26 2.87 -1.97
N PRO A 96 -2.87 1.85 -1.19
CA PRO A 96 -3.77 0.76 -0.87
C PRO A 96 -4.94 1.24 0.02
N VAL A 97 -6.14 0.76 -0.32
CA VAL A 97 -7.31 0.80 0.54
C VAL A 97 -7.05 -0.10 1.75
N ARG A 98 -7.15 0.45 2.97
CA ARG A 98 -7.13 -0.35 4.20
C ARG A 98 -8.55 -0.42 4.76
N ILE A 99 -8.98 -1.63 5.11
CA ILE A 99 -10.26 -1.89 5.73
C ILE A 99 -10.00 -2.79 6.93
N ASP A 100 -10.50 -2.39 8.09
CA ASP A 100 -10.56 -3.19 9.30
C ASP A 100 -12.02 -3.34 9.71
N VAL A 101 -12.45 -4.56 10.03
CA VAL A 101 -13.81 -4.88 10.45
C VAL A 101 -13.70 -5.67 11.76
N THR A 102 -14.33 -5.18 12.81
CA THR A 102 -14.33 -5.78 14.14
C THR A 102 -15.74 -5.93 14.67
N PHE A 103 -15.95 -6.90 15.55
CA PHE A 103 -17.23 -7.14 16.22
C PHE A 103 -17.02 -7.20 17.72
N ASP A 104 -17.79 -6.38 18.45
CA ASP A 104 -17.91 -6.45 19.90
C ASP A 104 -19.17 -7.25 20.26
N PRO A 105 -19.04 -8.49 20.78
CA PRO A 105 -20.18 -9.31 21.16
C PRO A 105 -20.90 -8.81 22.41
N ALA A 106 -20.24 -8.05 23.29
CA ALA A 106 -20.87 -7.52 24.49
C ALA A 106 -21.77 -6.33 24.17
N ALA A 107 -21.33 -5.46 23.25
CA ALA A 107 -22.10 -4.31 22.78
C ALA A 107 -23.04 -4.64 21.61
N SER A 108 -22.90 -5.81 20.96
CA SER A 108 -23.56 -6.15 19.70
C SER A 108 -23.32 -5.10 18.61
N VAL A 109 -22.07 -4.65 18.47
CA VAL A 109 -21.68 -3.60 17.52
C VAL A 109 -20.61 -4.11 16.57
N VAL A 110 -20.79 -3.87 15.27
CA VAL A 110 -19.72 -3.99 14.27
C VAL A 110 -19.10 -2.62 14.04
N LYS A 111 -17.77 -2.54 14.13
CA LYS A 111 -16.99 -1.35 13.81
C LYS A 111 -16.19 -1.59 12.54
N ILE A 112 -16.29 -0.67 11.60
CA ILE A 112 -15.54 -0.69 10.35
C ILE A 112 -14.66 0.56 10.29
N ILE A 113 -13.37 0.39 10.04
CA ILE A 113 -12.41 1.47 9.84
C ILE A 113 -11.88 1.37 8.42
N VAL A 114 -12.09 2.42 7.62
CA VAL A 114 -11.59 2.49 6.24
C VAL A 114 -10.60 3.64 6.14
N ALA A 115 -9.42 3.37 5.58
CA ALA A 115 -8.45 4.40 5.20
C ALA A 115 -8.13 4.31 3.71
N ALA A 116 -8.63 5.26 2.93
CA ALA A 116 -8.55 5.25 1.46
C ALA A 116 -8.57 6.67 0.86
N THR A 117 -8.59 6.76 -0.47
CA THR A 117 -8.88 8.02 -1.17
C THR A 117 -10.35 8.41 -0.98
N PRO A 118 -10.73 9.69 -1.09
CA PRO A 118 -12.14 10.10 -1.03
C PRO A 118 -13.06 9.34 -1.99
N ALA A 119 -12.59 9.09 -3.23
CA ALA A 119 -13.35 8.37 -4.24
C ALA A 119 -13.57 6.90 -3.86
N ASP A 120 -12.52 6.24 -3.35
CA ASP A 120 -12.64 4.86 -2.88
C ASP A 120 -13.54 4.75 -1.66
N THR A 121 -13.39 5.65 -0.69
CA THR A 121 -14.26 5.70 0.49
C THR A 121 -15.72 5.88 0.07
N ALA A 122 -16.03 6.82 -0.83
CA ALA A 122 -17.41 7.02 -1.31
C ALA A 122 -17.99 5.75 -1.95
N ALA A 123 -17.24 5.10 -2.84
CA ALA A 123 -17.70 3.88 -3.48
C ALA A 123 -17.83 2.70 -2.50
N LEU A 124 -16.99 2.62 -1.46
CA LEU A 124 -17.13 1.64 -0.38
C LEU A 124 -18.36 1.91 0.46
N MET A 125 -18.68 3.17 0.79
CA MET A 125 -19.89 3.52 1.54
C MET A 125 -21.16 3.17 0.77
N SER A 126 -21.22 3.47 -0.53
CA SER A 126 -22.37 3.04 -1.36
C SER A 126 -22.53 1.53 -1.42
N SER A 127 -21.41 0.79 -1.45
CA SER A 127 -21.45 -0.67 -1.46
C SER A 127 -21.85 -1.25 -0.10
N LEU A 128 -21.38 -0.64 1.00
CA LEU A 128 -21.77 -1.00 2.35
C LEU A 128 -23.28 -0.81 2.55
N GLU A 129 -23.84 0.31 2.10
CA GLU A 129 -25.28 0.56 2.13
C GLU A 129 -26.06 -0.55 1.41
N ALA A 130 -25.63 -0.93 0.19
CA ALA A 130 -26.26 -2.03 -0.55
C ALA A 130 -26.13 -3.39 0.18
N LEU A 131 -24.97 -3.69 0.78
CA LEU A 131 -24.77 -4.94 1.55
C LEU A 131 -25.65 -4.99 2.79
N LEU A 132 -25.83 -3.87 3.49
CA LEU A 132 -26.71 -3.80 4.67
C LEU A 132 -28.18 -4.03 4.32
N GLN A 133 -28.62 -3.58 3.14
CA GLN A 133 -29.96 -3.87 2.63
C GLN A 133 -30.17 -5.35 2.28
N GLN A 134 -29.11 -6.08 1.91
CA GLN A 134 -29.18 -7.51 1.58
C GLN A 134 -28.97 -8.45 2.78
N GLY A 135 -28.24 -8.01 3.81
CA GLY A 135 -27.97 -8.79 5.02
C GLY A 135 -29.03 -8.65 6.12
N GLY A 136 -30.03 -7.77 5.92
CA GLY A 136 -31.15 -7.54 6.84
C GLY A 136 -32.41 -8.38 6.57
N THR A 137 -32.36 -9.29 5.59
CA THR A 137 -33.39 -10.31 5.30
C THR A 137 -32.89 -11.69 5.67
#